data_AF-A0A821EJD6-F1
#
_entry.id   AF-A0A821EJD6-F1
#
_cell.length_a   1.000
_cell.length_b   1.000
_cell.length_c   1.000
_cell.angle_alpha   90.00
_cell.angle_beta   90.00
_cell.angle_gamma   90.00
#
_symmetry.space_group_name_H-M   'P 1'
#
loop_
_entity.id
_entity.type
_entity.pdbx_description
1 polymer ?
#
loop_
_entity_poly.entity_id
_entity_poly.type
_entity_poly.pdbx_seq_one_letter_code
_entity_poly.pdbx_strand_id
1 'polypeptide(L)'
;REALLTSTEKIYNGCNVENASYPLSTCAERTTIVKAVSEGEQSFQTIATTWDVELGFIGPYGSCRQTLAEFGLGFDVYLINTKNE
;
A
#
# COMPACT_ATOMS: atom_id res chain seq x y z
N ARG A 1 3.27 -7.53 -2.83
CA ARG A 1 1.82 -7.30 -3.08
C ARG A 1 1.28 -6.51 -1.90
N GLU A 2 0.16 -5.81 -2.06
CA GLU A 2 -0.39 -4.97 -1.00
C GLU A 2 -1.82 -5.37 -0.66
N ALA A 3 -2.18 -5.29 0.62
CA ALA A 3 -3.55 -5.40 1.12
C ALA A 3 -3.87 -4.23 2.07
N LEU A 4 -5.03 -3.60 1.90
CA LEU A 4 -5.53 -2.49 2.72
C LEU A 4 -6.86 -2.90 3.36
N LEU A 5 -6.94 -2.78 4.69
CA LEU A 5 -8.17 -2.95 5.46
C LEU A 5 -8.78 -1.57 5.74
N THR A 6 -10.02 -1.37 5.31
CA THR A 6 -10.76 -0.13 5.54
C THR A 6 -11.51 -0.17 6.86
N SER A 7 -11.95 1.01 7.34
CA SER A 7 -12.78 1.08 8.55
C SER A 7 -14.18 0.47 8.37
N THR A 8 -14.57 0.10 7.15
CA THR A 8 -15.81 -0.62 6.85
C THR A 8 -15.61 -2.13 6.72
N GLU A 9 -14.46 -2.65 7.17
CA GLU A 9 -14.09 -4.08 7.14
C GLU A 9 -13.94 -4.65 5.72
N LYS A 10 -13.69 -3.79 4.71
CA LYS A 10 -13.39 -4.23 3.35
C LYS A 10 -11.89 -4.35 3.12
N ILE A 11 -11.51 -5.33 2.32
CA ILE A 11 -10.12 -5.57 1.93
C ILE A 11 -9.92 -5.22 0.46
N TYR A 12 -8.94 -4.36 0.21
CA TYR A 12 -8.48 -3.96 -1.11
C TYR A 12 -7.08 -4.50 -1.36
N ASN A 13 -6.88 -5.12 -2.52
CA ASN A 13 -5.57 -5.62 -2.93
C ASN A 13 -5.02 -4.83 -4.11
N GLY A 14 -3.70 -4.71 -4.17
CA GLY A 14 -2.99 -4.05 -5.26
C GLY A 14 -1.57 -4.56 -5.48
N CYS A 15 -1.00 -4.15 -6.61
CA CYS A 15 0.39 -4.37 -6.97
C CYS A 15 0.95 -3.12 -7.66
N ASN A 16 2.27 -3.07 -7.78
CA ASN A 16 2.92 -2.07 -8.62
C ASN A 16 2.50 -2.28 -10.08
N VAL A 17 2.39 -1.18 -10.82
CA VAL A 17 2.18 -1.19 -12.26
C VAL A 17 3.27 -0.33 -12.88
N GLU A 18 4.13 -0.97 -13.63
CA GLU A 18 5.27 -0.32 -14.28
C GLU A 18 4.88 0.27 -15.63
N ASN A 19 5.64 1.27 -16.05
CA ASN A 19 5.50 1.89 -17.35
C ASN A 19 6.87 2.20 -17.95
N ALA A 20 7.02 2.09 -19.27
CA ALA A 20 8.25 2.46 -19.97
C ALA A 20 8.61 3.94 -19.78
N SER A 21 7.60 4.82 -19.67
CA SER A 21 7.78 6.17 -19.15
C SER A 21 7.78 6.09 -17.62
N TYR A 22 8.96 5.90 -17.04
CA TYR A 22 9.14 5.57 -15.61
C TYR A 22 8.33 6.45 -14.63
N PRO A 23 8.18 7.78 -14.83
CA PRO A 23 7.37 8.62 -13.96
C PRO A 23 5.88 8.25 -13.88
N LEU A 24 5.37 7.48 -14.85
CA LEU A 24 3.98 7.00 -14.87
C LEU A 24 3.77 5.71 -14.06
N SER A 25 4.84 5.12 -13.51
CA SER A 25 4.72 3.91 -12.69
C SER A 25 4.05 4.20 -11.35
N THR A 26 3.20 3.27 -10.90
CA THR A 26 2.54 3.35 -9.59
C THR A 26 3.02 2.23 -8.65
N CYS A 27 3.19 2.58 -7.37
CA CYS A 27 3.53 1.62 -6.32
C CYS A 27 2.27 0.87 -5.87
N ALA A 28 2.45 -0.28 -5.22
CA ALA A 28 1.33 -1.13 -4.83
C ALA A 28 0.41 -0.42 -3.82
N GLU A 29 1.00 0.34 -2.89
CA GLU A 29 0.31 1.16 -1.89
C GLU A 29 -0.63 2.16 -2.56
N ARG A 30 -0.12 2.92 -3.54
CA ARG A 30 -0.92 3.91 -4.28
C ARG A 30 -2.01 3.25 -5.10
N THR A 31 -1.74 2.12 -5.75
CA THR A 31 -2.75 1.36 -6.49
C THR A 31 -3.91 0.93 -5.58
N THR A 32 -3.59 0.41 -4.39
CA THR A 32 -4.58 -0.07 -3.43
C THR A 32 -5.44 1.07 -2.86
N ILE A 33 -4.81 2.19 -2.49
CA ILE A 33 -5.53 3.39 -2.01
C ILE A 33 -6.46 3.92 -3.10
N VAL A 34 -5.95 4.11 -4.32
CA VAL A 34 -6.77 4.63 -5.43
C VAL A 34 -7.98 3.73 -5.68
N LYS A 35 -7.80 2.41 -5.62
CA LYS A 35 -8.92 1.46 -5.74
C LYS A 35 -9.95 1.65 -4.63
N ALA A 36 -9.52 1.63 -3.36
CA ALA A 36 -10.42 1.79 -2.22
C ALA A 36 -11.20 3.12 -2.28
N VAL A 37 -10.51 4.22 -2.58
CA VAL A 37 -11.11 5.55 -2.74
C VAL A 37 -12.09 5.60 -3.90
N SER A 38 -11.77 4.98 -5.04
CA SER A 38 -12.68 4.93 -6.19
C SER A 38 -13.98 4.17 -5.90
N GLU A 39 -13.96 3.28 -4.90
CA GLU A 39 -15.12 2.53 -4.42
C GLU A 39 -15.80 3.17 -3.19
N GLY A 40 -15.40 4.39 -2.82
CA GLY A 40 -16.06 5.22 -1.81
C GLY A 40 -15.45 5.14 -0.41
N GLU A 41 -14.34 4.44 -0.22
CA GLU A 41 -13.68 4.31 1.08
C GLU A 41 -12.77 5.52 1.35
N GLN A 42 -12.84 6.11 2.55
CA GLN A 42 -12.06 7.30 2.93
C GLN A 42 -11.31 7.15 4.26
N SER A 43 -11.46 6.01 4.94
CA SER A 43 -10.86 5.75 6.25
C SER A 43 -10.30 4.34 6.30
N PHE A 44 -9.07 4.22 6.79
CA PHE A 44 -8.29 2.98 6.75
C PHE A 44 -7.84 2.59 8.16
N GLN A 45 -7.80 1.28 8.43
CA GLN A 45 -7.33 0.74 9.70
C GLN A 45 -5.89 0.24 9.61
N THR A 46 -5.54 -0.37 8.47
CA THR A 46 -4.27 -1.07 8.33
C THR A 46 -3.92 -1.24 6.87
N ILE A 47 -2.63 -1.15 6.54
CA ILE A 47 -2.07 -1.59 5.28
C ILE A 47 -0.96 -2.61 5.53
N ALA A 48 -0.90 -3.65 4.70
CA ALA A 48 0.11 -4.70 4.76
C ALA A 48 0.80 -4.83 3.40
N THR A 49 2.12 -4.78 3.43
CA THR A 49 2.97 -4.89 2.25
C THR A 49 3.84 -6.14 2.31
N THR A 50 3.97 -6.80 1.17
CA THR A 50 4.87 -7.94 0.99
C THR A 50 5.86 -7.69 -0.12
N TRP A 51 7.12 -8.05 0.13
CA TRP A 51 8.21 -7.92 -0.83
C TRP A 51 8.92 -9.25 -1.00
N ASP A 52 9.23 -9.59 -2.24
CA ASP A 52 10.02 -10.77 -2.57
C ASP A 52 11.49 -10.41 -2.61
N VAL A 53 12.03 -10.04 -1.45
CA VAL A 53 13.44 -9.66 -1.27
C VAL A 53 14.03 -10.32 -0.02
N GLU A 54 15.25 -10.84 -0.14
CA GLU A 54 15.96 -11.44 1.01
C GLU A 54 16.69 -10.41 1.88
N LEU A 55 16.70 -9.13 1.47
CA LEU A 55 17.49 -8.06 2.08
C LEU A 55 16.85 -7.44 3.34
N GLY A 56 15.75 -8.00 3.85
CA GLY A 56 15.04 -7.52 5.05
C GLY A 56 13.74 -6.79 4.73
N PHE A 57 13.28 -5.92 5.65
CA PHE A 57 12.05 -5.15 5.47
C PHE A 57 12.26 -3.97 4.53
N ILE A 58 11.43 -3.88 3.49
CA ILE A 58 11.34 -2.70 2.63
C ILE A 58 10.10 -1.91 3.07
N GLY A 59 10.30 -0.64 3.39
CA GLY A 59 9.21 0.27 3.73
C GLY A 59 8.70 1.05 2.51
N PRO A 60 7.51 1.66 2.62
CA PRO A 60 6.99 2.53 1.57
C PRO A 60 7.93 3.69 1.28
N TYR A 61 8.12 3.98 0.00
CA TYR A 61 8.93 5.10 -0.48
C TYR A 61 8.20 6.44 -0.25
N GLY A 62 8.93 7.56 -0.36
CA GLY A 62 8.44 8.88 0.03
C GLY A 62 7.08 9.28 -0.55
N SER A 63 6.82 8.98 -1.82
CA SER A 63 5.53 9.28 -2.45
C SER A 63 4.39 8.41 -1.90
N CYS A 64 4.63 7.13 -1.66
CA CYS A 64 3.64 6.23 -1.07
C CYS A 64 3.35 6.64 0.40
N ARG A 65 4.39 7.03 1.18
CA ARG A 65 4.22 7.61 2.53
C ARG A 65 3.39 8.88 2.52
N GLN A 66 3.64 9.80 1.58
CA GLN A 66 2.84 11.01 1.47
C GLN A 66 1.38 10.68 1.14
N THR A 67 1.12 9.81 0.16
CA THR A 67 -0.25 9.40 -0.17
C THR A 67 -0.96 8.77 1.02
N LEU A 68 -0.28 7.91 1.77
CA LEU A 68 -0.79 7.31 3.00
C LEU A 68 -1.16 8.38 4.04
N ALA A 69 -0.29 9.36 4.25
CA ALA A 69 -0.48 10.44 5.23
C ALA A 69 -1.71 11.33 4.93
N GLU A 70 -2.14 11.46 3.68
CA GLU A 70 -3.38 12.19 3.32
C GLU A 70 -4.64 11.57 3.94
N PHE A 71 -4.59 10.28 4.28
CA PHE A 71 -5.71 9.54 4.91
C PHE A 71 -5.52 9.36 6.42
N GLY A 72 -4.55 10.06 7.01
CA GLY A 72 -4.26 10.05 8.44
C GLY A 72 -2.94 9.35 8.78
N LEU A 73 -2.54 9.47 10.04
CA LEU A 73 -1.29 8.90 10.58
C LEU A 73 -1.54 7.78 11.59
N GLY A 74 -2.81 7.45 11.84
CA GLY A 74 -3.24 6.58 12.94
C GLY A 74 -3.55 5.13 12.54
N PHE A 75 -3.09 4.68 11.37
CA PHE A 75 -3.31 3.31 10.90
C PHE A 75 -1.99 2.55 10.83
N ASP A 76 -2.07 1.25 11.05
CA ASP A 76 -0.88 0.39 11.13
C ASP A 76 -0.33 0.08 9.73
N VAL A 77 0.99 0.02 9.62
CA VAL A 77 1.71 -0.39 8.41
C VAL A 77 2.52 -1.64 8.73
N TYR A 78 2.06 -2.79 8.24
CA TYR A 78 2.76 -4.07 8.39
C TYR A 78 3.70 -4.28 7.19
N LEU A 79 5.00 -4.42 7.48
CA LEU A 79 5.99 -4.83 6.50
C LEU A 79 6.26 -6.31 6.69
N ILE A 80 6.01 -7.12 5.66
CA ILE A 80 6.15 -8.58 5.73
C ILE A 80 7.18 -9.01 4.70
N ASN A 81 8.15 -9.82 5.14
CA ASN A 81 9.19 -10.37 4.26
C ASN A 81 8.86 -11.79 3.76
N THR A 82 9.74 -12.37 2.94
CA THR A 82 9.56 -13.73 2.40
C THR A 82 9.58 -14.85 3.43
N LYS A 83 10.00 -14.56 4.68
CA LYS A 83 10.00 -15.48 5.82
C LYS A 83 8.73 -15.36 6.67
N ASN A 84 7.78 -14.51 6.29
CA ASN A 84 6.58 -14.17 7.06
C ASN A 84 6.90 -13.62 8.47
N GLU A 85 8.01 -12.90 8.58
CA GLU A 85 8.35 -12.11 9.77
C GLU A 85 7.69 -10.74 9.73
#